data_AF-A0A2E8YTS5-F1
#
_entry.id   AF-A0A2E8YTS5-F1
#
_cell.length_a   1.000
_cell.length_b   1.000
_cell.length_c   1.000
_cell.angle_alpha   90.00
_cell.angle_beta   90.00
_cell.angle_gamma   90.00
#
_symmetry.space_group_name_H-M   'P 1'
#
loop_
_entity.id
_entity.type
_entity.pdbx_description
1 polymer ?
#
loop_
_entity_poly.entity_id
_entity_poly.type
_entity_poly.pdbx_seq_one_letter_code
_entity_poly.pdbx_strand_id
1 'polypeptide(L)'
;MSCPQSKNFPKIKLFQITLIILALPTLGACSLEEKKANTITDFHKHRSAEIAAMRQFRSCADEGKTLDQKARMSGGSGAYLASANVLKQCEAEIHPSHNSIATEERMQAYALAIQNYVKGRDITSARAALKKFKIKFSGKDFYYPDGTSFILTMETLLGMHDEMSFGQFSSLNISKTLKKEMRRLHYWKNK
;
A
#
# COMPACT_ATOMS: atom_id res chain seq x y z
N MET A 1 -45.29 -2.01 14.74
CA MET A 1 -45.15 -3.16 15.66
C MET A 1 -45.66 -4.41 14.97
N SER A 2 -44.79 -5.43 14.90
CA SER A 2 -45.06 -6.88 14.93
C SER A 2 -45.95 -7.55 13.88
N CYS A 3 -45.33 -8.42 13.07
CA CYS A 3 -45.94 -9.60 12.45
C CYS A 3 -46.53 -10.56 13.51
N PRO A 4 -47.43 -11.46 13.10
CA PRO A 4 -47.11 -12.90 13.09
C PRO A 4 -47.66 -13.62 11.83
N GLN A 5 -46.89 -14.42 11.09
CA GLN A 5 -46.52 -15.83 11.29
C GLN A 5 -47.70 -16.83 11.38
N SER A 6 -47.97 -17.46 10.22
CA SER A 6 -48.14 -18.92 9.95
C SER A 6 -48.89 -19.82 10.94
N LYS A 7 -49.88 -20.60 10.44
CA LYS A 7 -49.86 -22.08 10.48
C LYS A 7 -51.05 -22.78 9.79
N ASN A 8 -50.72 -23.93 9.19
CA ASN A 8 -51.50 -25.16 8.99
C ASN A 8 -52.32 -25.37 7.70
N PHE A 9 -51.77 -26.25 6.85
CA PHE A 9 -52.47 -27.09 5.86
C PHE A 9 -53.28 -28.21 6.54
N PRO A 10 -54.32 -28.72 5.87
CA PRO A 10 -54.30 -30.14 5.58
C PRO A 10 -54.60 -30.48 4.10
N LYS A 11 -54.37 -31.76 3.81
CA LYS A 11 -54.10 -32.40 2.53
C LYS A 11 -55.34 -33.06 1.90
N ILE A 12 -55.38 -32.99 0.56
CA ILE A 12 -55.76 -34.06 -0.40
C ILE A 12 -57.23 -34.55 -0.39
N LYS A 13 -57.94 -34.41 -1.51
CA LYS A 13 -58.28 -35.57 -2.37
C LYS A 13 -58.70 -35.20 -3.80
N LEU A 14 -58.15 -36.02 -4.67
CA LEU A 14 -58.26 -36.16 -6.12
C LEU A 14 -59.71 -36.49 -6.54
N PHE A 15 -60.28 -35.80 -7.52
CA PHE A 15 -61.23 -36.43 -8.45
C PHE A 15 -61.23 -35.69 -9.79
N GLN A 16 -60.98 -36.47 -10.84
CA GLN A 16 -60.80 -36.07 -12.24
C GLN A 16 -62.10 -35.53 -12.83
N ILE A 17 -62.00 -34.54 -13.73
CA ILE A 17 -62.92 -34.31 -14.87
C ILE A 17 -62.17 -33.44 -15.92
N THR A 18 -61.77 -34.15 -16.99
CA THR A 18 -61.90 -33.79 -18.42
C THR A 18 -61.07 -32.68 -19.08
N LEU A 19 -60.44 -33.11 -20.18
CA LEU A 19 -59.77 -32.42 -21.29
C LEU A 19 -60.09 -30.93 -21.52
N ILE A 20 -59.04 -30.15 -21.80
CA ILE A 20 -58.88 -29.37 -23.05
C ILE A 20 -57.38 -29.27 -23.36
N ILE A 21 -57.01 -29.74 -24.56
CA ILE A 21 -55.69 -29.60 -25.17
C ILE A 21 -55.59 -28.17 -25.69
N LEU A 22 -54.65 -27.38 -25.18
CA LEU A 22 -54.15 -26.19 -25.88
C LEU A 22 -52.62 -26.31 -25.96
N ALA A 23 -52.16 -26.83 -27.10
CA ALA A 23 -50.74 -26.85 -27.45
C ALA A 23 -50.27 -25.42 -27.70
N LEU A 24 -49.56 -24.83 -26.73
CA LEU A 24 -48.72 -23.66 -27.00
C LEU A 24 -47.39 -24.15 -27.58
N PRO A 25 -47.00 -23.76 -28.80
CA PRO A 25 -45.61 -23.84 -29.21
C PRO A 25 -44.85 -22.78 -28.42
N THR A 26 -44.10 -23.18 -27.40
CA THR A 26 -43.04 -22.33 -26.86
C THR A 26 -41.98 -22.24 -27.95
N LEU A 27 -41.96 -21.11 -28.65
CA LEU A 27 -40.80 -20.70 -29.43
C LEU A 27 -39.65 -20.56 -28.44
N GLY A 28 -38.89 -21.64 -28.27
CA GLY A 28 -37.57 -21.59 -27.68
C GLY A 28 -36.70 -20.75 -28.59
N ALA A 29 -36.59 -19.46 -28.29
CA ALA A 29 -35.48 -18.67 -28.76
C ALA A 29 -34.21 -19.28 -28.14
N CYS A 30 -33.55 -20.17 -28.88
CA CYS A 30 -32.12 -20.34 -28.70
C CYS A 30 -31.50 -18.98 -29.01
N SER A 31 -31.30 -18.17 -27.97
CA SER A 31 -30.25 -17.16 -28.03
C SER A 31 -28.96 -17.96 -28.16
N LEU A 32 -28.47 -18.10 -29.39
CA LEU A 32 -27.04 -18.29 -29.61
C LEU A 32 -26.42 -17.00 -29.08
N GLU A 33 -26.15 -16.96 -27.77
CA GLU A 33 -25.17 -16.05 -27.21
C GLU A 33 -23.85 -16.38 -27.90
N GLU A 34 -23.58 -15.63 -28.98
CA GLU A 34 -22.23 -15.48 -29.47
C GLU A 34 -21.37 -15.15 -28.25
N LYS A 35 -20.47 -16.07 -27.89
CA LYS A 35 -19.34 -15.78 -27.01
C LYS A 35 -18.45 -14.77 -27.71
N LYS A 36 -18.91 -13.53 -27.78
CA LYS A 36 -18.15 -12.39 -28.26
C LYS A 36 -17.07 -12.20 -27.21
N ALA A 37 -15.85 -12.51 -27.60
CA ALA A 37 -14.68 -12.56 -26.73
C ALA A 37 -14.68 -11.43 -25.70
N ASN A 38 -14.50 -11.84 -24.44
CA ASN A 38 -14.71 -11.11 -23.18
C ASN A 38 -13.82 -9.89 -22.95
N THR A 39 -13.22 -9.30 -23.99
CA THR A 39 -12.17 -8.28 -23.88
C THR A 39 -12.65 -7.05 -23.11
N ILE A 40 -13.79 -6.46 -23.44
CA ILE A 40 -14.29 -5.23 -22.79
C ILE A 40 -14.62 -5.47 -21.31
N THR A 41 -15.35 -6.55 -21.00
CA THR A 41 -15.71 -6.91 -19.61
C THR A 41 -14.47 -7.21 -18.78
N ASP A 42 -13.47 -7.89 -19.35
CA ASP A 42 -12.20 -8.18 -18.70
C ASP A 42 -11.39 -6.89 -18.46
N PHE A 43 -11.34 -5.96 -19.42
CA PHE A 43 -10.71 -4.64 -19.22
C PHE A 43 -11.35 -3.86 -18.05
N HIS A 44 -12.69 -3.84 -17.96
CA HIS A 44 -13.39 -3.19 -16.85
C HIS A 44 -13.09 -3.86 -15.50
N LYS A 45 -13.00 -5.19 -15.48
CA LYS A 45 -12.67 -5.96 -14.26
C LYS A 45 -11.23 -5.71 -13.81
N HIS A 46 -10.27 -5.70 -14.74
CA HIS A 46 -8.86 -5.43 -14.41
C HIS A 46 -8.67 -4.00 -13.92
N ARG A 47 -9.22 -3.02 -14.63
CA ARG A 47 -9.09 -1.61 -14.24
C ARG A 47 -9.80 -1.29 -12.92
N SER A 48 -10.95 -1.93 -12.64
CA SER A 48 -11.62 -1.76 -11.34
C SER A 48 -10.80 -2.36 -10.19
N ALA A 49 -10.16 -3.52 -10.39
CA ALA A 49 -9.26 -4.11 -9.40
C ALA A 49 -8.03 -3.22 -9.13
N GLU A 50 -7.43 -2.63 -10.16
CA GLU A 50 -6.33 -1.66 -10.03
C GLU A 50 -6.73 -0.41 -9.23
N ILE A 51 -7.88 0.18 -9.56
CA ILE A 51 -8.40 1.36 -8.84
C ILE A 51 -8.73 1.02 -7.38
N ALA A 52 -9.28 -0.16 -7.12
CA ALA A 52 -9.55 -0.64 -5.77
C ALA A 52 -8.24 -0.78 -4.96
N ALA A 53 -7.21 -1.39 -5.54
CA ALA A 53 -5.90 -1.53 -4.93
C ALA A 53 -5.27 -0.16 -4.60
N MET A 54 -5.37 0.82 -5.50
CA MET A 54 -4.91 2.20 -5.24
C MET A 54 -5.64 2.85 -4.08
N ARG A 55 -6.97 2.73 -4.03
CA ARG A 55 -7.78 3.32 -2.97
C ARG A 55 -7.47 2.70 -1.62
N GLN A 56 -7.34 1.36 -1.58
CA GLN A 56 -6.96 0.64 -0.38
C GLN A 56 -5.58 1.09 0.12
N PHE A 57 -4.59 1.16 -0.77
CA PHE A 57 -3.26 1.66 -0.42
C PHE A 57 -3.31 3.08 0.15
N ARG A 58 -3.99 4.01 -0.53
CA ARG A 58 -4.10 5.41 -0.11
C ARG A 58 -4.77 5.54 1.26
N SER A 59 -5.86 4.80 1.48
CA SER A 59 -6.55 4.77 2.77
C SER A 59 -5.63 4.31 3.90
N CYS A 60 -4.87 3.24 3.69
CA CYS A 60 -3.89 2.75 4.66
C CYS A 60 -2.76 3.77 4.89
N ALA A 61 -2.24 4.36 3.81
CA ALA A 61 -1.18 5.36 3.89
C ALA A 61 -1.63 6.61 4.66
N ASP A 62 -2.88 7.03 4.50
CA ASP A 62 -3.44 8.20 5.20
C ASP A 62 -3.63 7.94 6.70
N GLU A 63 -3.98 6.71 7.09
CA GLU A 63 -3.95 6.30 8.51
C GLU A 63 -2.53 6.40 9.08
N GLY A 64 -1.54 5.84 8.36
CA GLY A 64 -0.14 5.92 8.75
C GLY A 64 0.40 7.35 8.86
N LYS A 65 0.01 8.25 7.95
CA LYS A 65 0.33 9.69 8.01
C LYS A 65 -0.38 10.39 9.16
N THR A 66 -1.61 10.02 9.47
CA THR A 66 -2.34 10.56 10.64
C THR A 66 -1.61 10.21 11.93
N LEU A 67 -1.09 8.98 12.04
CA LEU A 67 -0.24 8.59 13.17
C LEU A 67 1.09 9.35 13.20
N ASP A 68 1.72 9.62 12.05
CA ASP A 68 2.93 10.45 11.98
C ASP A 68 2.66 11.88 12.48
N GLN A 69 1.54 12.49 12.08
CA GLN A 69 1.15 13.81 12.56
C GLN A 69 0.98 13.83 14.08
N LYS A 70 0.30 12.82 14.66
CA LYS A 70 0.18 12.65 16.11
C LYS A 70 1.54 12.44 16.79
N ALA A 71 2.45 11.69 16.15
CA ALA A 71 3.80 11.49 16.66
C ALA A 71 4.61 12.79 16.68
N ARG A 72 4.48 13.65 15.65
CA ARG A 72 5.12 14.98 15.62
C ARG A 72 4.63 15.90 16.72
N MET A 73 3.35 15.84 17.06
CA MET A 73 2.79 16.65 18.14
C MET A 73 3.20 16.15 19.54
N SER A 74 3.26 14.83 19.72
CA SER A 74 3.57 14.22 21.03
C SER A 74 5.06 14.02 21.29
N GLY A 75 5.90 13.96 20.24
CA GLY A 75 7.32 13.62 20.33
C GLY A 75 7.59 12.17 20.79
N GLY A 76 6.56 11.34 20.93
CA GLY A 76 6.66 10.01 21.50
C GLY A 76 7.29 8.99 20.53
N SER A 77 8.35 8.32 20.99
CA SER A 77 9.03 7.25 20.22
C SER A 77 8.05 6.16 19.74
N GLY A 78 7.16 5.70 20.63
CA GLY A 78 6.16 4.68 20.31
C GLY A 78 5.15 5.13 19.25
N ALA A 79 4.81 6.43 19.20
CA ALA A 79 3.89 6.95 18.19
C ALA A 79 4.53 6.93 16.79
N TYR A 80 5.82 7.24 16.68
CA TYR A 80 6.56 7.08 15.43
C TYR A 80 6.63 5.62 14.99
N LEU A 81 6.91 4.69 15.91
CA LEU A 81 6.94 3.25 15.59
C LEU A 81 5.59 2.72 15.13
N ALA A 82 4.49 3.16 15.76
CA ALA A 82 3.14 2.81 15.33
C ALA A 82 2.87 3.27 13.89
N SER A 83 3.17 4.54 13.59
CA SER A 83 3.08 5.07 12.22
C SER A 83 3.93 4.28 11.23
N ALA A 84 5.19 3.99 11.58
CA ALA A 84 6.10 3.25 10.72
C ALA A 84 5.59 1.84 10.40
N ASN A 85 5.04 1.14 11.39
CA ASN A 85 4.50 -0.20 11.20
C ASN A 85 3.30 -0.20 10.26
N VAL A 86 2.36 0.73 10.42
CA VAL A 86 1.20 0.89 9.51
C VAL A 86 1.68 1.18 8.09
N LEU A 87 2.51 2.21 7.90
CA LEU A 87 2.98 2.62 6.57
C LEU A 87 3.76 1.51 5.84
N LYS A 88 4.60 0.76 6.56
CA LYS A 88 5.31 -0.41 5.99
C LYS A 88 4.32 -1.51 5.60
N GLN A 89 3.30 -1.75 6.41
CA GLN A 89 2.30 -2.79 6.18
C GLN A 89 1.45 -2.49 4.95
N CYS A 90 1.05 -1.23 4.73
CA CYS A 90 0.32 -0.81 3.52
C CYS A 90 1.01 -1.27 2.23
N GLU A 91 2.35 -1.22 2.22
CA GLU A 91 3.16 -1.60 1.08
C GLU A 91 3.38 -3.12 0.96
N ALA A 92 3.30 -3.85 2.07
CA ALA A 92 3.35 -5.31 2.10
C ALA A 92 2.07 -5.95 1.57
N GLU A 93 0.93 -5.25 1.70
CA GLU A 93 -0.39 -5.72 1.26
C GLU A 93 -0.65 -5.52 -0.24
N ILE A 94 0.22 -4.80 -0.95
CA ILE A 94 0.13 -4.65 -2.40
C ILE A 94 0.34 -6.01 -3.07
N HIS A 95 -0.70 -6.50 -3.74
CA HIS A 95 -0.62 -7.72 -4.52
C HIS A 95 0.41 -7.58 -5.66
N PRO A 96 1.21 -8.61 -5.97
CA PRO A 96 2.27 -8.53 -6.99
C PRO A 96 1.79 -8.05 -8.38
N SER A 97 0.55 -8.35 -8.76
CA SER A 97 -0.06 -7.89 -10.02
C SER A 97 -0.27 -6.37 -10.10
N HIS A 98 -0.15 -5.65 -8.98
CA HIS A 98 -0.38 -4.21 -8.87
C HIS A 98 0.89 -3.44 -8.49
N ASN A 99 2.06 -4.07 -8.58
CA ASN A 99 3.34 -3.48 -8.16
C ASN A 99 3.77 -2.22 -8.93
N SER A 100 3.24 -1.96 -10.11
CA SER A 100 3.56 -0.76 -10.90
C SER A 100 2.71 0.46 -10.53
N ILE A 101 1.60 0.25 -9.82
CA ILE A 101 0.59 1.28 -9.59
C ILE A 101 1.03 2.22 -8.47
N ALA A 102 0.75 3.51 -8.64
CA ALA A 102 1.01 4.57 -7.65
C ALA A 102 2.43 4.51 -7.06
N THR A 103 3.43 4.19 -7.89
CA THR A 103 4.79 3.89 -7.41
C THR A 103 5.36 5.03 -6.58
N GLU A 104 5.20 6.29 -6.99
CA GLU A 104 5.73 7.44 -6.26
C GLU A 104 5.07 7.61 -4.89
N GLU A 105 3.74 7.53 -4.81
CA GLU A 105 3.00 7.61 -3.53
C GLU A 105 3.41 6.50 -2.57
N ARG A 106 3.63 5.30 -3.10
CA ARG A 106 4.11 4.13 -2.36
C ARG A 106 5.53 4.30 -1.86
N MET A 107 6.41 4.82 -2.71
CA MET A 107 7.77 5.17 -2.33
C MET A 107 7.76 6.20 -1.19
N GLN A 108 6.96 7.26 -1.30
CA GLN A 108 6.87 8.31 -0.28
C GLN A 108 6.34 7.76 1.06
N ALA A 109 5.29 6.95 1.05
CA ALA A 109 4.75 6.33 2.26
C ALA A 109 5.75 5.38 2.93
N TYR A 110 6.42 4.52 2.16
CA TYR A 110 7.42 3.60 2.70
C TYR A 110 8.63 4.37 3.23
N ALA A 111 9.04 5.44 2.55
CA ALA A 111 10.11 6.29 3.02
C ALA A 111 9.79 7.03 4.33
N LEU A 112 8.54 7.48 4.48
CA LEU A 112 8.06 8.02 5.76
C LEU A 112 8.13 6.96 6.86
N ALA A 113 7.81 5.70 6.56
CA ALA A 113 7.97 4.59 7.50
C ALA A 113 9.44 4.44 7.97
N ILE A 114 10.40 4.47 7.03
CA ILE A 114 11.84 4.37 7.33
C ILE A 114 12.28 5.54 8.23
N GLN A 115 11.87 6.76 7.90
CA GLN A 115 12.16 7.95 8.73
C GLN A 115 11.57 7.82 10.13
N ASN A 116 10.36 7.26 10.24
CA ASN A 116 9.69 7.08 11.53
C ASN A 116 10.29 5.96 12.37
N TYR A 117 10.86 4.91 11.76
CA TYR A 117 11.72 3.98 12.50
C TYR A 117 12.95 4.69 13.10
N VAL A 118 13.60 5.59 12.35
CA VAL A 118 14.72 6.40 12.87
C VAL A 118 14.28 7.31 14.02
N LYS A 119 13.18 8.07 13.84
CA LYS A 119 12.64 8.94 14.90
C LYS A 119 12.17 8.15 16.13
N GLY A 120 11.65 6.95 15.92
CA GLY A 120 11.28 5.97 16.95
C GLY A 120 12.45 5.17 17.51
N ARG A 121 13.69 5.49 17.13
CA ARG A 121 14.96 4.87 17.58
C ARG A 121 15.10 3.36 17.27
N ASP A 122 14.29 2.82 16.36
CA ASP A 122 14.43 1.45 15.87
C ASP A 122 15.29 1.42 14.60
N ILE A 123 16.60 1.53 14.81
CA ILE A 123 17.59 1.56 13.73
C ILE A 123 17.65 0.23 12.97
N THR A 124 17.39 -0.89 13.66
CA THR A 124 17.38 -2.23 13.04
C THR A 124 16.27 -2.34 12.01
N SER A 125 15.04 -1.95 12.37
CA SER A 125 13.92 -1.92 11.43
C SER A 125 14.13 -0.90 10.32
N ALA A 126 14.71 0.27 10.62
CA ALA A 126 15.02 1.28 9.60
C ALA A 126 15.98 0.74 8.53
N ARG A 127 17.08 0.08 8.92
CA ARG A 127 18.05 -0.54 8.00
C ARG A 127 17.40 -1.65 7.16
N ALA A 128 16.64 -2.52 7.80
CA ALA A 128 15.95 -3.61 7.11
C ALA A 128 14.92 -3.08 6.10
N ALA A 129 14.15 -2.05 6.47
CA ALA A 129 13.19 -1.40 5.61
C ALA A 129 13.87 -0.67 4.44
N LEU A 130 14.98 0.03 4.66
CA LEU A 130 15.73 0.69 3.57
C LEU A 130 16.30 -0.33 2.58
N LYS A 131 16.84 -1.46 3.06
CA LYS A 131 17.29 -2.55 2.17
C LYS A 131 16.14 -3.07 1.30
N LYS A 132 14.96 -3.29 1.89
CA LYS A 132 13.75 -3.73 1.15
C LYS A 132 13.28 -2.67 0.16
N PHE A 133 13.33 -1.39 0.53
CA PHE A 133 12.98 -0.27 -0.34
C PHE A 133 13.85 -0.26 -1.60
N LYS A 134 15.18 -0.35 -1.44
CA LYS A 134 16.13 -0.39 -2.57
C LYS A 134 15.90 -1.57 -3.51
N ILE A 135 15.53 -2.73 -2.97
CA ILE A 135 15.20 -3.92 -3.78
C ILE A 135 13.87 -3.72 -4.51
N LYS A 136 12.83 -3.27 -3.80
CA LYS A 136 11.47 -3.16 -4.35
C LYS A 136 11.33 -2.04 -5.38
N PHE A 137 12.03 -0.93 -5.17
CA PHE A 137 12.04 0.22 -6.07
C PHE A 137 13.42 0.39 -6.72
N SER A 138 13.98 -0.70 -7.23
CA SER A 138 15.30 -0.71 -7.85
C SER A 138 15.44 0.38 -8.92
N GLY A 139 16.57 1.08 -8.89
CA GLY A 139 16.88 2.19 -9.80
C GLY A 139 16.08 3.47 -9.57
N LYS A 140 15.24 3.52 -8.53
CA LYS A 140 14.44 4.71 -8.19
C LYS A 140 14.89 5.31 -6.87
N ASP A 141 15.00 6.62 -6.87
CA ASP A 141 15.16 7.45 -5.69
C ASP A 141 14.18 8.61 -5.80
N PHE A 142 13.80 9.19 -4.67
CA PHE A 142 13.07 10.45 -4.67
C PHE A 142 13.90 11.51 -3.97
N TYR A 143 13.71 12.75 -4.42
CA TYR A 143 14.43 13.88 -3.90
C TYR A 143 13.56 14.63 -2.92
N TYR A 144 14.15 15.04 -1.80
CA TYR A 144 13.53 16.01 -0.90
C TYR A 144 13.35 17.35 -1.64
N PRO A 145 12.51 18.26 -1.12
CA PRO A 145 12.31 19.59 -1.73
C PRO A 145 13.60 20.40 -1.91
N ASP A 146 14.64 20.11 -1.12
CA ASP A 146 15.97 20.73 -1.24
C ASP A 146 16.88 20.05 -2.29
N GLY A 147 16.35 19.10 -3.07
CA GLY A 147 17.06 18.38 -4.12
C GLY A 147 17.96 17.24 -3.61
N THR A 148 17.92 16.94 -2.32
CA THR A 148 18.78 15.90 -1.73
C THR A 148 18.18 14.51 -1.88
N SER A 149 19.04 13.52 -2.09
CA SER A 149 18.65 12.12 -2.28
C SER A 149 18.12 11.53 -0.97
N PHE A 150 16.96 10.87 -1.03
CA PHE A 150 16.45 10.12 0.10
C PHE A 150 17.35 8.94 0.45
N ILE A 151 17.70 8.11 -0.55
CA ILE A 151 18.52 6.91 -0.32
C ILE A 151 19.87 7.29 0.31
N LEU A 152 20.62 8.23 -0.28
CA LEU A 152 21.93 8.63 0.26
C LEU A 152 21.80 9.25 1.66
N THR A 153 20.75 10.02 1.90
CA THR A 153 20.49 10.61 3.22
C THR A 153 20.26 9.53 4.27
N MET A 154 19.42 8.54 3.97
CA MET A 154 19.11 7.47 4.93
C MET A 154 20.26 6.48 5.10
N GLU A 155 21.00 6.15 4.04
CA GLU A 155 22.19 5.31 4.15
C GLU A 155 23.26 5.97 5.02
N THR A 156 23.45 7.29 4.86
CA THR A 156 24.34 8.08 5.71
C THR A 156 23.88 8.06 7.17
N LEU A 157 22.61 8.38 7.43
CA LEU A 157 22.08 8.43 8.80
C LEU A 157 22.12 7.07 9.50
N LEU A 158 21.95 5.98 8.76
CA LEU A 158 21.93 4.62 9.28
C LEU A 158 23.31 3.97 9.32
N GLY A 159 24.37 4.65 8.84
CA GLY A 159 25.72 4.11 8.74
C GLY A 159 25.78 2.86 7.86
N MET A 160 25.09 2.89 6.71
CA MET A 160 25.02 1.79 5.74
C MET A 160 25.99 1.94 4.56
N HIS A 161 26.97 2.83 4.69
CA HIS A 161 28.07 2.96 3.74
C HIS A 161 29.33 2.31 4.32
N ASP A 162 30.21 1.86 3.44
CA ASP A 162 31.59 1.50 3.79
C ASP A 162 32.32 2.71 4.40
N GLU A 163 33.49 2.48 5.02
CA GLU A 163 34.30 3.59 5.54
C GLU A 163 34.63 4.59 4.44
N MET A 164 33.89 5.70 4.42
CA MET A 164 34.11 6.79 3.48
C MET A 164 35.13 7.76 4.05
N SER A 165 36.11 8.13 3.22
CA SER A 165 36.94 9.30 3.49
C SER A 165 36.08 10.57 3.58
N PHE A 166 36.58 11.57 4.30
CA PHE A 166 35.90 12.86 4.42
C PHE A 166 35.58 13.49 3.05
N GLY A 167 36.48 13.36 2.08
CA GLY A 167 36.28 13.84 0.71
C GLY A 167 35.10 13.16 0.02
N GLN A 168 35.02 11.83 0.06
CA GLN A 168 33.91 11.05 -0.49
C GLN A 168 32.58 11.46 0.14
N PHE A 169 32.55 11.61 1.47
CA PHE A 169 31.34 12.06 2.16
C PHE A 169 30.88 13.46 1.71
N SER A 170 31.82 14.39 1.50
CA SER A 170 31.50 15.77 1.09
C SER A 170 30.81 15.84 -0.28
N SER A 171 31.05 14.86 -1.15
CA SER A 171 30.45 14.76 -2.49
C SER A 171 29.02 14.18 -2.52
N LEU A 172 28.53 13.58 -1.43
CA LEU A 172 27.20 12.96 -1.41
C LEU A 172 26.08 14.00 -1.64
N ASN A 173 25.02 13.62 -2.36
CA ASN A 173 23.83 14.45 -2.52
C ASN A 173 22.90 14.37 -1.28
N ILE A 174 23.37 14.91 -0.16
CA ILE A 174 22.67 14.96 1.12
C ILE A 174 22.61 16.40 1.65
N SER A 175 21.72 16.67 2.61
CA SER A 175 21.50 18.02 3.12
C SER A 175 22.75 18.66 3.72
N LYS A 176 22.88 19.98 3.56
CA LYS A 176 23.98 20.76 4.14
C LYS A 176 24.06 20.59 5.65
N THR A 177 22.91 20.46 6.32
CA THR A 177 22.81 20.19 7.76
C THR A 177 23.43 18.84 8.11
N LEU A 178 23.08 17.76 7.39
CA LEU A 178 23.66 16.44 7.64
C LEU A 178 25.17 16.44 7.37
N LYS A 179 25.62 17.13 6.32
CA LYS A 179 27.06 17.28 6.05
C LYS A 179 27.80 17.97 7.20
N LYS A 180 27.19 19.01 7.78
CA LYS A 180 27.75 19.74 8.92
C LYS A 180 27.84 18.84 10.16
N GLU A 181 26.79 18.08 10.46
CA GLU A 181 26.78 17.17 11.62
C GLU A 181 27.82 16.05 11.49
N MET A 182 27.95 15.45 10.31
CA MET A 182 28.96 14.41 10.10
C MET A 182 30.39 14.96 10.22
N ARG A 183 30.65 16.18 9.73
CA ARG A 183 31.95 16.86 9.95
C ARG A 183 32.21 17.08 11.44
N ARG A 184 31.20 17.52 12.19
CA ARG A 184 31.30 17.70 13.64
C ARG A 184 31.66 16.37 14.32
N LEU A 185 30.96 15.27 13.99
CA LEU A 185 31.24 13.95 14.55
C LEU A 185 32.65 13.45 14.20
N HIS A 186 33.08 13.62 12.95
CA HIS A 186 34.43 13.22 12.51
C HIS A 186 35.53 13.97 13.27
N TYR A 187 35.38 15.29 13.46
CA TYR A 187 36.32 16.09 14.24
C TYR A 187 36.47 15.58 15.67
N TRP A 188 35.36 15.23 16.34
CA TRP A 188 35.39 14.72 17.71
C TRP A 188 35.89 13.29 17.83
N LYS A 189 35.72 12.44 16.81
CA LYS A 189 36.21 11.06 16.81
C LYS A 189 37.74 10.97 16.65
N ASN A 190 38.33 11.94 15.94
CA ASN A 190 39.75 11.94 15.58
C ASN A 190 40.58 12.95 16.39
N LYS A 191 40.05 13.38 17.54
CA LYS A 191 40.75 14.20 18.51
C LYS A 191 41.11 13.33 19.71
#